data_AF-A0A957PI23-F1
#
_entry.id   AF-A0A957PI23-F1
#
_cell.length_a   1.000
_cell.length_b   1.000
_cell.length_c   1.000
_cell.angle_alpha   90.00
_cell.angle_beta   90.00
_cell.angle_gamma   90.00
#
_symmetry.space_group_name_H-M   'P 1'
#
loop_
_entity.id
_entity.type
_entity.pdbx_description
1 polymer ?
#
loop_
_entity_poly.entity_id
_entity_poly.type
_entity_poly.pdbx_seq_one_letter_code
_entity_poly.pdbx_strand_id
1 'polypeptide(L)'
;MNQNFQPNHLFRSPRGLALVLAAALTVSACGGASPSASGAANPAGQPTAAEVSPSGDVPDNAVFVNYQNAEGGYTIQYVEGWTVTPGSNGAVTITDIDSAELVEIRDLPAGDLTQYATNTDEPQLQSQVTDYKRTDLKTMTVNNQAANNQVIIELTYSSTSAPDPVTNKTRAVISQRYYIPGPNNRLAILTLTTPDGVDNVDAFRQMLESFSWQ
;
A
#
# COMPACT_ATOMS: atom_id res chain seq x y z
N MET A 1 26.48 -16.84 -2.47
CA MET A 1 25.29 -17.68 -2.70
C MET A 1 24.13 -16.75 -3.07
N ASN A 2 23.72 -16.71 -4.34
CA ASN A 2 22.61 -15.88 -4.80
C ASN A 2 21.29 -16.61 -4.49
N GLN A 3 20.56 -16.17 -3.48
CA GLN A 3 19.19 -16.59 -3.27
C GLN A 3 18.29 -15.68 -4.11
N ASN A 4 17.72 -16.25 -5.17
CA ASN A 4 16.69 -15.64 -6.01
C ASN A 4 15.44 -15.36 -5.15
N PHE A 5 15.29 -14.13 -4.67
CA PHE A 5 14.01 -13.66 -4.16
C PHE A 5 13.12 -13.35 -5.36
N GLN A 6 12.15 -14.23 -5.60
CA GLN A 6 11.10 -14.10 -6.60
C GLN A 6 9.97 -13.24 -5.99
N PRO A 7 9.58 -12.09 -6.55
CA PRO A 7 8.45 -11.31 -6.06
C PRO A 7 7.10 -11.84 -6.61
N ASN A 8 6.94 -13.16 -6.71
CA ASN A 8 5.77 -13.80 -7.34
C ASN A 8 4.81 -14.48 -6.35
N HIS A 9 4.73 -13.99 -5.12
CA HIS A 9 3.75 -14.45 -4.14
C HIS A 9 2.98 -13.29 -3.52
N LEU A 10 2.48 -12.37 -4.35
CA LEU A 10 1.37 -11.50 -3.95
C LEU A 10 0.07 -12.32 -4.08
N PHE A 11 -0.75 -12.30 -3.02
CA PHE A 11 -2.04 -12.98 -2.86
C PHE A 11 -2.01 -14.50 -2.56
N ARG A 12 -1.52 -14.87 -1.37
CA ARG A 12 -2.05 -16.04 -0.66
C ARG A 12 -2.67 -15.60 0.66
N SER A 13 -3.96 -15.25 0.63
CA SER A 13 -4.77 -15.13 1.84
C SER A 13 -5.42 -16.49 2.18
N PRO A 14 -5.55 -16.86 3.47
CA PRO A 14 -5.97 -18.20 3.88
C PRO A 14 -7.46 -18.43 3.61
N ARG A 15 -7.77 -19.66 3.16
CA ARG A 15 -9.12 -20.15 2.91
C ARG A 15 -9.96 -20.12 4.20
N GLY A 16 -10.76 -19.08 4.37
CA GLY A 16 -11.87 -19.05 5.32
C GLY A 16 -13.08 -19.78 4.74
N LEU A 17 -13.37 -20.97 5.28
CA LEU A 17 -14.58 -21.73 5.01
C LEU A 17 -15.76 -21.03 5.70
N ALA A 18 -16.65 -20.36 4.96
CA ALA A 18 -17.88 -19.79 5.51
C ALA A 18 -19.10 -20.54 4.97
N LEU A 19 -19.75 -21.26 5.89
CA LEU A 19 -20.95 -22.06 5.72
C LEU A 19 -22.14 -21.15 5.38
N VAL A 20 -22.84 -21.45 4.28
CA VAL A 20 -24.16 -20.88 3.96
C VAL A 20 -25.19 -21.51 4.90
N LEU A 21 -25.89 -20.69 5.68
CA LEU A 21 -27.16 -21.10 6.32
C LEU A 21 -28.24 -20.07 6.00
N ALA A 22 -29.12 -20.46 5.08
CA ALA A 22 -30.36 -19.77 4.80
C ALA A 22 -31.40 -20.10 5.88
N ALA A 23 -32.10 -19.09 6.38
CA ALA A 23 -33.37 -19.28 7.08
C ALA A 23 -34.28 -18.09 6.77
N ALA A 24 -35.30 -18.35 5.95
CA ALA A 24 -36.43 -17.46 5.72
C ALA A 24 -37.53 -17.81 6.73
N LEU A 25 -38.16 -16.80 7.34
CA LEU A 25 -39.46 -16.90 8.01
C LEU A 25 -40.18 -15.54 7.92
N THR A 26 -41.36 -15.58 7.31
CA THR A 26 -42.34 -14.50 7.15
C THR A 26 -43.34 -14.51 8.31
N VAL A 27 -43.76 -13.34 8.82
CA VAL A 27 -45.10 -13.14 9.42
C VAL A 27 -45.56 -11.69 9.19
N SER A 28 -46.80 -11.57 8.73
CA SER A 28 -47.59 -10.34 8.50
C SER A 28 -48.13 -9.72 9.79
N ALA A 29 -48.33 -8.40 9.81
CA ALA A 29 -49.38 -7.76 10.62
C ALA A 29 -49.81 -6.40 10.02
N CYS A 30 -51.13 -6.17 10.03
CA CYS A 30 -51.86 -5.03 9.48
C CYS A 30 -52.41 -4.16 10.63
N GLY A 31 -52.61 -2.86 10.37
CA GLY A 31 -53.34 -1.90 11.19
C GLY A 31 -52.47 -0.68 11.55
N GLY A 32 -52.88 0.57 11.46
CA GLY A 32 -54.17 1.22 11.21
C GLY A 32 -54.16 2.58 11.93
N ALA A 33 -54.58 3.63 11.23
CA ALA A 33 -54.96 4.98 11.70
C ALA A 33 -53.89 5.98 12.21
N SER A 34 -53.82 7.12 11.52
CA SER A 34 -53.21 8.39 11.95
C SER A 34 -54.05 9.06 13.05
N PRO A 35 -53.42 9.89 13.89
CA PRO A 35 -53.73 11.32 13.79
C PRO A 35 -52.49 12.23 13.81
N SER A 36 -52.66 13.37 13.16
CA SER A 36 -51.70 14.47 13.02
C SER A 36 -51.30 15.08 14.38
N ALA A 37 -50.00 15.19 14.62
CA ALA A 37 -49.44 16.10 15.61
C ALA A 37 -48.21 16.79 15.01
N SER A 38 -48.33 18.11 14.87
CA SER A 38 -47.31 19.01 14.34
C SER A 38 -46.15 19.13 15.34
N GLY A 39 -45.03 18.49 15.03
CA GLY A 39 -43.75 18.65 15.73
C GLY A 39 -42.69 19.03 14.71
N ALA A 40 -42.07 20.20 14.89
CA ALA A 40 -41.03 20.73 14.02
C ALA A 40 -39.86 19.74 13.89
N ALA A 41 -39.72 19.15 12.70
CA ALA A 41 -38.57 18.33 12.36
C ALA A 41 -37.38 19.25 12.07
N ASN A 42 -36.32 19.12 12.86
CA ASN A 42 -34.97 19.52 12.45
C ASN A 42 -34.72 18.99 11.04
N PRO A 43 -34.14 19.75 10.11
CA PRO A 43 -33.61 19.16 8.90
C PRO A 43 -32.49 18.21 9.32
N ALA A 44 -32.80 16.91 9.34
CA ALA A 44 -31.82 15.85 9.40
C ALA A 44 -30.83 16.11 8.25
N GLY A 45 -29.55 16.18 8.59
CA GLY A 45 -28.47 16.30 7.62
C GLY A 45 -28.69 15.27 6.52
N GLN A 46 -28.89 15.76 5.31
CA GLN A 46 -28.99 14.95 4.11
C GLN A 46 -27.76 14.04 4.08
N PRO A 47 -27.91 12.71 3.90
CA PRO A 47 -26.75 11.85 3.75
C PRO A 47 -25.97 12.40 2.55
N THR A 48 -24.76 12.89 2.81
CA THR A 48 -23.81 13.22 1.75
C THR A 48 -23.69 11.97 0.91
N ALA A 49 -23.97 12.10 -0.39
CA ALA A 49 -23.76 11.00 -1.33
C ALA A 49 -22.37 10.43 -1.06
N ALA A 50 -22.26 9.11 -0.90
CA ALA A 50 -20.97 8.47 -0.75
C ALA A 50 -20.11 8.89 -1.93
N GLU A 51 -19.02 9.59 -1.65
CA GLU A 51 -18.02 9.92 -2.64
C GLU A 51 -17.48 8.61 -3.20
N VAL A 52 -17.58 8.44 -4.52
CA VAL A 52 -17.03 7.26 -5.19
C VAL A 52 -15.58 7.58 -5.50
N SER A 53 -14.69 7.29 -4.55
CA SER A 53 -13.26 7.35 -4.81
C SER A 53 -12.83 6.23 -5.78
N PRO A 54 -11.85 6.49 -6.67
CA PRO A 54 -11.24 5.44 -7.46
C PRO A 54 -10.74 4.28 -6.59
N SER A 55 -10.72 3.06 -7.14
CA SER A 55 -10.18 1.91 -6.43
C SER A 55 -8.69 2.11 -6.14
N GLY A 56 -8.26 1.91 -4.89
CA GLY A 56 -6.87 2.12 -4.44
C GLY A 56 -6.56 3.54 -3.96
N ASP A 57 -7.51 4.46 -4.04
CA ASP A 57 -7.40 5.82 -3.49
C ASP A 57 -7.30 5.78 -1.95
N VAL A 58 -6.38 6.56 -1.40
CA VAL A 58 -6.24 6.75 0.05
C VAL A 58 -7.00 8.02 0.44
N PRO A 59 -8.04 7.95 1.29
CA PRO A 59 -8.77 9.14 1.72
C PRO A 59 -7.88 10.16 2.42
N ASP A 60 -8.11 11.45 2.19
CA ASP A 60 -7.37 12.55 2.86
C ASP A 60 -7.43 12.50 4.39
N ASN A 61 -8.53 11.96 4.93
CA ASN A 61 -8.76 11.80 6.37
C ASN A 61 -8.33 10.42 6.88
N ALA A 62 -7.57 9.66 6.11
CA ALA A 62 -7.04 8.37 6.51
C ALA A 62 -6.23 8.49 7.81
N VAL A 63 -6.45 7.54 8.70
CA VAL A 63 -5.68 7.41 9.93
C VAL A 63 -4.43 6.60 9.60
N PHE A 64 -3.26 7.14 9.94
CA PHE A 64 -1.99 6.44 9.79
C PHE A 64 -1.56 5.84 11.14
N VAL A 65 -1.21 4.56 11.12
CA VAL A 65 -0.80 3.81 12.32
C VAL A 65 0.63 3.29 12.16
N ASN A 66 1.37 3.22 13.27
CA ASN A 66 2.76 2.78 13.25
C ASN A 66 2.85 1.24 13.16
N TYR A 67 3.59 0.76 12.17
CA TYR A 67 4.13 -0.59 12.12
C TYR A 67 5.58 -0.58 12.64
N GLN A 68 5.89 -1.46 13.59
CA GLN A 68 7.23 -1.64 14.12
C GLN A 68 7.76 -3.03 13.74
N ASN A 69 8.92 -3.06 13.09
CA ASN A 69 9.57 -4.29 12.66
C ASN A 69 10.93 -4.45 13.34
N ALA A 70 10.97 -5.20 14.44
CA ALA A 70 12.20 -5.43 15.19
C ALA A 70 13.25 -6.24 14.41
N GLU A 71 12.83 -7.19 13.57
CA GLU A 71 13.73 -7.97 12.70
C GLU A 71 14.33 -7.08 11.59
N GLY A 72 13.48 -6.23 11.01
CA GLY A 72 13.87 -5.23 10.02
C GLY A 72 14.65 -4.05 10.60
N GLY A 73 14.56 -3.79 11.90
CA GLY A 73 15.16 -2.63 12.55
C GLY A 73 14.58 -1.31 12.05
N TYR A 74 13.28 -1.24 11.78
CA TYR A 74 12.62 -0.01 11.33
C TYR A 74 11.20 0.14 11.90
N THR A 75 10.68 1.35 11.79
CA THR A 75 9.26 1.67 11.90
C THR A 75 8.80 2.38 10.64
N ILE A 76 7.53 2.22 10.28
CA ILE A 76 6.88 2.95 9.19
C ILE A 76 5.39 3.09 9.48
N GLN A 77 4.75 4.12 8.96
CA GLN A 77 3.31 4.29 9.04
C GLN A 77 2.62 3.76 7.81
N TYR A 78 1.47 3.15 8.05
CA TYR A 78 0.57 2.67 7.02
C TYR A 78 -0.87 3.08 7.35
N VAL A 79 -1.75 3.02 6.37
CA VAL A 79 -3.16 3.38 6.55
C VAL A 79 -3.87 2.34 7.41
N GLU A 80 -4.61 2.79 8.42
CA GLU A 80 -5.42 1.94 9.28
C GLU A 80 -6.34 1.03 8.47
N GLY A 81 -6.41 -0.25 8.85
CA GLY A 81 -7.26 -1.25 8.19
C GLY A 81 -6.59 -2.00 7.04
N TRP A 82 -5.43 -1.55 6.55
CA TRP A 82 -4.70 -2.31 5.53
C TRP A 82 -4.18 -3.65 6.09
N THR A 83 -4.13 -4.65 5.23
CA THR A 83 -3.67 -5.99 5.59
C THR A 83 -2.16 -6.04 5.67
N VAL A 84 -1.61 -6.26 6.87
CA VAL A 84 -0.18 -6.42 7.12
C VAL A 84 0.24 -7.88 7.00
N THR A 85 1.20 -8.16 6.12
CA THR A 85 1.79 -9.49 5.91
C THR A 85 3.30 -9.43 6.12
N PRO A 86 3.82 -9.84 7.29
CA PRO A 86 5.26 -9.93 7.54
C PRO A 86 5.92 -10.94 6.60
N GLY A 87 7.10 -10.59 6.10
CA GLY A 87 7.98 -11.45 5.33
C GLY A 87 9.23 -11.85 6.11
N SER A 88 10.12 -12.62 5.48
CA SER A 88 11.43 -12.97 6.04
C SER A 88 12.40 -11.80 6.01
N ASN A 89 13.42 -11.82 6.87
CA ASN A 89 14.52 -10.84 6.93
C ASN A 89 14.02 -9.41 7.19
N GLY A 90 12.93 -9.28 7.95
CA GLY A 90 12.32 -7.99 8.25
C GLY A 90 11.55 -7.35 7.09
N ALA A 91 11.27 -8.08 6.02
CA ALA A 91 10.36 -7.58 4.99
C ALA A 91 8.92 -7.46 5.51
N VAL A 92 8.12 -6.57 4.91
CA VAL A 92 6.67 -6.50 5.16
C VAL A 92 5.95 -6.09 3.88
N THR A 93 4.78 -6.67 3.64
CA THR A 93 3.84 -6.23 2.60
C THR A 93 2.55 -5.80 3.27
N ILE A 94 2.14 -4.56 3.04
CA ILE A 94 0.92 -3.97 3.58
C ILE A 94 0.04 -3.55 2.40
N THR A 95 -1.19 -4.06 2.33
CA THR A 95 -2.03 -3.90 1.14
C THR A 95 -3.47 -3.59 1.49
N ASP A 96 -4.12 -2.79 0.66
CA ASP A 96 -5.57 -2.67 0.63
C ASP A 96 -6.06 -2.46 -0.79
N ILE A 97 -7.11 -3.20 -1.15
CA ILE A 97 -7.76 -3.19 -2.47
C ILE A 97 -6.72 -3.31 -3.61
N ASP A 98 -6.26 -2.19 -4.16
CA ASP A 98 -5.34 -2.13 -5.29
C ASP A 98 -4.09 -1.27 -5.01
N SER A 99 -3.90 -0.87 -3.76
CA SER A 99 -2.72 -0.14 -3.28
C SER A 99 -1.87 -0.99 -2.35
N ALA A 100 -0.56 -0.76 -2.38
CA ALA A 100 0.40 -1.55 -1.64
C ALA A 100 1.57 -0.71 -1.14
N GLU A 101 2.09 -1.13 0.01
CA GLU A 101 3.33 -0.70 0.62
C GLU A 101 4.19 -1.95 0.89
N LEU A 102 5.36 -1.99 0.29
CA LEU A 102 6.32 -3.09 0.47
C LEU A 102 7.64 -2.52 0.99
N VAL A 103 8.12 -3.05 2.11
CA VAL A 103 9.49 -2.80 2.58
C VAL A 103 10.29 -4.10 2.44
N GLU A 104 11.40 -4.02 1.71
CA GLU A 104 12.42 -5.07 1.64
C GLU A 104 13.69 -4.60 2.34
N ILE A 105 14.38 -5.48 3.06
CA ILE A 105 15.69 -5.18 3.65
C ILE A 105 16.79 -5.93 2.92
N ARG A 106 17.86 -5.22 2.56
CA ARG A 106 19.04 -5.70 1.86
C ARG A 106 20.31 -5.21 2.57
N ASP A 107 21.43 -5.83 2.22
CA ASP A 107 22.73 -5.23 2.48
C ASP A 107 22.91 -4.00 1.58
N LEU A 108 23.46 -2.93 2.14
CA LEU A 108 23.78 -1.72 1.40
C LEU A 108 24.87 -2.06 0.37
N PRO A 109 24.63 -1.86 -0.94
CA PRO A 109 25.63 -2.09 -1.96
C PRO A 109 26.84 -1.17 -1.76
N ALA A 110 28.02 -1.67 -2.09
CA ALA A 110 29.20 -0.82 -2.15
C ALA A 110 29.09 0.15 -3.35
N GLY A 111 29.40 1.43 -3.12
CA GLY A 111 29.47 2.43 -4.18
C GLY A 111 28.21 3.31 -4.29
N ASP A 112 27.95 3.81 -5.51
CA ASP A 112 26.86 4.74 -5.80
C ASP A 112 25.51 4.02 -5.85
N LEU A 113 24.57 4.45 -5.01
CA LEU A 113 23.25 3.84 -4.91
C LEU A 113 22.40 4.03 -6.18
N THR A 114 22.64 5.09 -6.96
CA THR A 114 22.05 5.31 -8.28
C THR A 114 22.52 4.24 -9.26
N GLN A 115 23.82 3.92 -9.26
CA GLN A 115 24.38 2.87 -10.11
C GLN A 115 23.86 1.49 -9.71
N TYR A 116 23.69 1.24 -8.41
CA TYR A 116 23.02 0.03 -7.94
C TYR A 116 21.57 -0.05 -8.45
N ALA A 117 20.79 1.01 -8.28
CA ALA A 117 19.41 1.07 -8.74
C ALA A 117 19.29 0.80 -10.25
N THR A 118 20.14 1.41 -11.09
CA THR A 118 20.05 1.28 -12.55
C THR A 118 20.65 0.00 -13.10
N ASN A 119 21.74 -0.50 -12.51
CA ASN A 119 22.52 -1.58 -13.11
C ASN A 119 22.29 -2.94 -12.43
N THR A 120 21.68 -2.95 -11.25
CA THR A 120 21.43 -4.18 -10.47
C THR A 120 19.95 -4.41 -10.22
N ASP A 121 19.25 -3.46 -9.58
CA ASP A 121 17.85 -3.66 -9.17
C ASP A 121 16.87 -3.51 -10.35
N GLU A 122 16.98 -2.43 -11.14
CA GLU A 122 16.11 -2.20 -12.30
C GLU A 122 16.11 -3.36 -13.33
N PRO A 123 17.25 -3.97 -13.71
CA PRO A 123 17.25 -5.15 -14.57
C PRO A 123 16.52 -6.36 -13.97
N GLN A 124 16.51 -6.51 -12.64
CA GLN A 124 15.72 -7.56 -11.98
C GLN A 124 14.22 -7.24 -12.08
N LEU A 125 13.83 -5.99 -11.83
CA LEU A 125 12.44 -5.53 -12.01
C LEU A 125 11.97 -5.77 -13.44
N GLN A 126 12.77 -5.43 -14.45
CA GLN A 126 12.46 -5.66 -15.87
C GLN A 126 12.17 -7.15 -16.19
N SER A 127 12.79 -8.07 -15.46
CA SER A 127 12.60 -9.51 -15.67
C SER A 127 11.42 -10.11 -14.89
N GLN A 128 10.96 -9.43 -13.83
CA GLN A 128 9.99 -9.96 -12.87
C GLN A 128 8.63 -9.24 -12.93
N VAL A 129 8.63 -7.97 -13.34
CA VAL A 129 7.45 -7.11 -13.38
C VAL A 129 6.87 -7.09 -14.79
N THR A 130 5.57 -7.39 -14.88
CA THR A 130 4.86 -7.43 -16.17
C THR A 130 4.71 -6.02 -16.75
N ASP A 131 5.03 -5.86 -18.04
CA ASP A 131 4.96 -4.58 -18.77
C ASP A 131 5.74 -3.43 -18.11
N TYR A 132 6.85 -3.74 -17.43
CA TYR A 132 7.70 -2.75 -16.77
C TYR A 132 8.12 -1.62 -17.73
N LYS A 133 7.91 -0.37 -17.31
CA LYS A 133 8.39 0.83 -17.99
C LYS A 133 8.83 1.86 -16.95
N ARG A 134 10.12 2.14 -16.88
CA ARG A 134 10.64 3.26 -16.08
C ARG A 134 10.06 4.59 -16.58
N THR A 135 9.51 5.38 -15.67
CA THR A 135 8.97 6.71 -15.94
C THR A 135 9.87 7.82 -15.40
N ASP A 136 10.52 7.62 -14.26
CA ASP A 136 11.43 8.58 -13.65
C ASP A 136 12.53 7.89 -12.83
N LEU A 137 13.68 8.54 -12.70
CA LEU A 137 14.74 8.18 -11.75
C LEU A 137 15.41 9.46 -11.27
N LYS A 138 15.32 9.72 -9.97
CA LYS A 138 15.90 10.94 -9.40
C LYS A 138 16.45 10.72 -8.00
N THR A 139 17.33 11.63 -7.63
CA THR A 139 17.75 11.82 -6.24
C THR A 139 16.83 12.83 -5.59
N MET A 140 16.42 12.59 -4.35
CA MET A 140 15.61 13.52 -3.56
C MET A 140 16.06 13.57 -2.11
N THR A 141 15.71 14.65 -1.42
CA THR A 141 15.89 14.76 0.03
C THR A 141 14.54 14.50 0.69
N VAL A 142 14.51 13.59 1.66
CA VAL A 142 13.32 13.24 2.44
C VAL A 142 13.52 13.64 3.89
N ASN A 143 12.49 14.23 4.48
CA ASN A 143 12.45 14.57 5.90
C ASN A 143 11.93 13.35 6.67
N ASN A 144 12.77 12.32 6.82
CA ASN A 144 12.35 11.13 7.54
C ASN A 144 12.57 11.28 9.06
N GLN A 145 11.75 10.59 9.84
CA GLN A 145 11.73 10.72 11.31
C GLN A 145 13.08 10.33 11.97
N ALA A 146 13.91 9.50 11.31
CA ALA A 146 15.21 9.06 11.83
C ALA A 146 16.36 10.04 11.57
N ALA A 147 16.36 10.69 10.40
CA ALA A 147 17.49 11.45 9.89
C ALA A 147 16.96 12.70 9.19
N ASN A 148 17.06 13.84 9.88
CA ASN A 148 16.74 15.14 9.30
C ASN A 148 17.42 15.28 7.92
N ASN A 149 16.60 15.35 6.87
CA ASN A 149 16.99 15.58 5.48
C ASN A 149 17.95 14.50 4.92
N GLN A 150 17.48 13.25 4.79
CA GLN A 150 18.24 12.18 4.15
C GLN A 150 18.13 12.24 2.62
N VAL A 151 19.26 12.12 1.93
CA VAL A 151 19.30 11.98 0.46
C VAL A 151 19.07 10.51 0.08
N ILE A 152 18.07 10.27 -0.77
CA ILE A 152 17.67 8.95 -1.25
C ILE A 152 17.49 8.95 -2.77
N ILE A 153 17.34 7.76 -3.35
CA ILE A 153 16.98 7.58 -4.77
C ILE A 153 15.50 7.16 -4.85
N GLU A 154 14.77 7.76 -5.78
CA GLU A 154 13.43 7.34 -6.20
C GLU A 154 13.49 6.84 -7.64
N LEU A 155 13.06 5.60 -7.86
CA LEU A 155 12.80 5.00 -9.15
C LEU A 155 11.28 4.87 -9.31
N THR A 156 10.71 5.55 -10.31
CA THR A 156 9.29 5.42 -10.64
C THR A 156 9.13 4.60 -11.92
N TYR A 157 8.19 3.67 -11.93
CA TYR A 157 7.85 2.89 -13.10
C TYR A 157 6.36 2.57 -13.17
N SER A 158 5.87 2.37 -14.39
CA SER A 158 4.56 1.77 -14.63
C SER A 158 4.68 0.28 -14.94
N SER A 159 3.63 -0.46 -14.64
CA SER A 159 3.52 -1.89 -14.88
C SER A 159 2.08 -2.36 -14.90
N THR A 160 1.87 -3.63 -15.24
CA THR A 160 0.56 -4.31 -15.13
C THR A 160 0.50 -5.08 -13.81
N SER A 161 -0.59 -4.91 -13.06
CA SER A 161 -0.84 -5.63 -11.80
C SER A 161 -0.92 -7.14 -12.00
N ALA A 162 -0.69 -7.91 -10.94
CA ALA A 162 -1.12 -9.29 -10.91
C ALA A 162 -2.65 -9.38 -11.16
N PRO A 163 -3.15 -10.48 -11.77
CA PRO A 163 -4.58 -10.69 -11.89
C PRO A 163 -5.23 -10.74 -10.51
N ASP A 164 -6.33 -10.00 -10.34
CA ASP A 164 -7.15 -10.11 -9.15
C ASP A 164 -7.67 -11.54 -9.00
N PRO A 165 -7.54 -12.18 -7.82
CA PRO A 165 -7.82 -13.61 -7.66
C PRO A 165 -9.30 -13.97 -7.81
N VAL A 166 -10.21 -12.99 -7.79
CA VAL A 166 -11.66 -13.21 -7.89
C VAL A 166 -12.17 -12.91 -9.30
N THR A 167 -11.71 -11.80 -9.89
CA THR A 167 -12.20 -11.27 -11.17
C THR A 167 -11.27 -11.58 -12.34
N ASN A 168 -10.03 -12.02 -12.08
CA ASN A 168 -8.97 -12.29 -13.05
C ASN A 168 -8.63 -11.08 -13.94
N LYS A 169 -8.98 -9.87 -13.49
CA LYS A 169 -8.66 -8.62 -14.19
C LYS A 169 -7.30 -8.13 -13.74
N THR A 170 -6.54 -7.57 -14.67
CA THR A 170 -5.31 -6.81 -14.41
C THR A 170 -5.57 -5.34 -14.68
N ARG A 171 -4.77 -4.46 -14.06
CA ARG A 171 -4.83 -3.02 -14.29
C ARG A 171 -3.44 -2.40 -14.38
N ALA A 172 -3.34 -1.24 -15.01
CA ALA A 172 -2.12 -0.44 -14.99
C ALA A 172 -1.91 0.11 -13.58
N VAL A 173 -0.67 0.04 -13.11
CA VAL A 173 -0.25 0.56 -11.80
C VAL A 173 1.02 1.40 -11.96
N ILE A 174 1.19 2.35 -11.06
CA ILE A 174 2.43 3.12 -10.88
C ILE A 174 3.06 2.68 -9.57
N SER A 175 4.37 2.45 -9.59
CA SER A 175 5.16 2.15 -8.40
C SER A 175 6.25 3.19 -8.20
N GLN A 176 6.37 3.70 -6.97
CA GLN A 176 7.45 4.57 -6.50
C GLN A 176 8.34 3.74 -5.57
N ARG A 177 9.57 3.48 -6.01
CA ARG A 177 10.53 2.64 -5.29
C ARG A 177 11.68 3.49 -4.75
N TYR A 178 11.82 3.51 -3.44
CA TYR A 178 12.75 4.34 -2.69
C TYR A 178 13.88 3.49 -2.10
N TYR A 179 15.12 3.93 -2.29
CA TYR A 179 16.31 3.29 -1.75
C TYR A 179 16.82 4.10 -0.55
N ILE A 180 16.53 3.61 0.65
CA ILE A 180 16.76 4.33 1.92
C ILE A 180 17.95 3.68 2.65
N PRO A 181 19.17 4.26 2.56
CA PRO A 181 20.32 3.71 3.26
C PRO A 181 20.14 3.83 4.78
N GLY A 182 20.67 2.86 5.51
CA GLY A 182 20.52 2.74 6.96
C GLY A 182 21.83 2.47 7.69
N PRO A 183 21.76 2.40 9.03
CA PRO A 183 22.91 2.01 9.85
C PRO A 183 23.33 0.57 9.53
N ASN A 184 24.56 0.21 9.95
CA ASN A 184 25.08 -1.16 9.85
C ASN A 184 25.10 -1.75 8.43
N ASN A 185 25.37 -0.93 7.41
CA ASN A 185 25.36 -1.33 6.01
C ASN A 185 24.04 -1.99 5.57
N ARG A 186 22.90 -1.45 6.04
CA ARG A 186 21.57 -1.91 5.61
C ARG A 186 20.98 -0.94 4.60
N LEU A 187 20.14 -1.47 3.73
CA LEU A 187 19.34 -0.74 2.76
C LEU A 187 17.89 -1.19 2.91
N ALA A 188 16.99 -0.25 3.10
CA ALA A 188 15.57 -0.49 2.96
C ALA A 188 15.15 -0.08 1.56
N ILE A 189 14.39 -0.95 0.90
CA ILE A 189 13.75 -0.63 -0.37
C ILE A 189 12.25 -0.58 -0.11
N LEU A 190 11.71 0.63 -0.10
CA LEU A 190 10.28 0.91 0.08
C LEU A 190 9.64 1.06 -1.29
N THR A 191 8.66 0.23 -1.63
CA THR A 191 7.88 0.35 -2.87
C THR A 191 6.43 0.68 -2.52
N LEU A 192 5.96 1.83 -2.99
CA LEU A 192 4.56 2.25 -2.88
C LEU A 192 3.90 2.13 -4.25
N THR A 193 2.81 1.37 -4.33
CA THR A 193 2.12 1.06 -5.59
C THR A 193 0.66 1.48 -5.50
N THR A 194 0.15 2.10 -6.56
CA THR A 194 -1.27 2.49 -6.71
C THR A 194 -1.71 2.31 -8.17
N PRO A 195 -3.02 2.16 -8.46
CA PRO A 195 -3.50 2.15 -9.84
C PRO A 195 -3.17 3.44 -10.58
N ASP A 196 -2.93 3.33 -11.88
CA ASP A 196 -2.67 4.50 -12.72
C ASP A 196 -3.87 5.46 -12.71
N GLY A 197 -3.59 6.76 -12.53
CA GLY A 197 -4.59 7.82 -12.40
C GLY A 197 -5.18 8.03 -10.99
N VAL A 198 -4.72 7.30 -9.97
CA VAL A 198 -5.09 7.53 -8.56
C VAL A 198 -4.14 8.52 -7.90
N ASP A 199 -4.67 9.48 -7.15
CA ASP A 199 -3.89 10.55 -6.51
C ASP A 199 -3.57 10.23 -5.05
N ASN A 200 -2.58 9.39 -4.83
CA ASN A 200 -2.08 9.07 -3.48
C ASN A 200 -0.85 9.91 -3.09
N VAL A 201 -0.61 11.05 -3.73
CA VAL A 201 0.66 11.80 -3.59
C VAL A 201 0.95 12.17 -2.13
N ASP A 202 -0.05 12.65 -1.40
CA ASP A 202 0.13 13.09 -0.01
C ASP A 202 0.24 11.91 0.96
N ALA A 203 -0.59 10.87 0.76
CA ALA A 203 -0.51 9.64 1.54
C ALA A 203 0.85 8.94 1.36
N PHE A 204 1.34 8.82 0.13
CA PHE A 204 2.64 8.19 -0.15
C PHE A 204 3.80 9.01 0.42
N ARG A 205 3.71 10.34 0.39
CA ARG A 205 4.69 11.19 1.08
C ARG A 205 4.68 10.94 2.58
N GLN A 206 3.51 10.87 3.21
CA GLN A 206 3.38 10.58 4.64
C GLN A 206 4.02 9.22 4.99
N MET A 207 3.73 8.18 4.22
CA MET A 207 4.28 6.83 4.44
C MET A 207 5.81 6.82 4.28
N LEU A 208 6.33 7.44 3.21
CA LEU A 208 7.77 7.59 3.00
C LEU A 208 8.48 8.35 4.13
N GLU A 209 7.96 9.52 4.53
CA GLU A 209 8.55 10.37 5.57
C GLU A 209 8.44 9.76 6.97
N SER A 210 7.45 8.87 7.19
CA SER A 210 7.31 8.15 8.45
C SER A 210 8.35 7.04 8.65
N PHE A 211 9.03 6.59 7.58
CA PHE A 211 10.03 5.53 7.68
C PHE A 211 11.19 5.96 8.58
N SER A 212 11.54 5.11 9.54
CA SER A 212 12.64 5.37 10.47
C SER A 212 13.38 4.08 10.78
N TRP A 213 14.69 4.06 10.52
CA TRP A 213 15.57 3.06 11.12
C TRP A 213 15.54 3.16 12.65
N GLN A 214 15.73 2.02 13.32
CA GLN A 214 15.78 1.88 14.79
C GLN A 214 17.16 1.39 15.25
#